data_AF-A0AA88NKV5-F1
#
_entry.id   AF-A0AA88NKV5-F1
#
_cell.length_a   1.000
_cell.length_b   1.000
_cell.length_c   1.000
_cell.angle_alpha   90.00
_cell.angle_beta   90.00
_cell.angle_gamma   90.00
#
_symmetry.space_group_name_H-M   'P 1'
#
loop_
_entity.id
_entity.type
_entity.pdbx_description
1 polymer ?
#
loop_
_entity_poly.entity_id
_entity_poly.type
_entity_poly.pdbx_seq_one_letter_code
_entity_poly.pdbx_strand_id
1 'polypeptide(L)'
;MFELFPDLKPPQIVTASSYFENPNRKCPVSVFVLPSPRRRSSIKVARRTLLLSVWFFGLCWSERSVRVQLRVDGSIMASGGPMMNGDISRSPGQSGTLEETLHQMNILIQENRDLKEALRQTNLTMKDRFEGLSVWREKQREERDFLETRLEEARSRMETLTLQNQELSKRLEEAGRAAGAPGVWQATPSNQGAELETLRAQVARLQAEKNDLVAMNSELQLKAEQDSHEDSFIEIIKVSDGGVNSENNVCGMERSRRPEPCMTASRMDNEEVTVSQLLQSLRNETQQVEHLQAELRASAARIRKLEERKSIIDQSTQTAEPEPTEIKEDKAASEVENLKSQMMTLFKELQQAQSKLDEAEGMKKNLQDRCREVEQDMATLKAQLVEKQAVQAENDRLKLQLESVQAQNQIEQKKAGEDRNTLAQLKDAYTKLFEDYNELQEERKKRESQLVQREVVDELQERLTVAEQALAAKQNKIDEMKQEMFQKEKDLETISVFKAQAEVYSSDFYAERAAREKLHEERERLAAQLEFVKKQNSQLQEEMDSLGRRSLNEMQRRHVSLGGSPHGAGASLVGRGTDWQQGNIPEHACPKCNEILPDLDSLQIHIMDCIN
;
A
#
# COMPACT_ATOMS: atom_id res chain seq x y z
N MET A 1 -16.47 49.65 42.02
CA MET A 1 -17.30 49.28 40.85
C MET A 1 -17.31 47.76 40.85
N PHE A 2 -18.16 47.08 41.64
CA PHE A 2 -19.59 46.77 41.37
C PHE A 2 -19.76 46.22 39.93
N GLU A 3 -20.25 45.02 39.61
CA GLU A 3 -20.94 43.93 40.32
C GLU A 3 -20.95 42.69 39.37
N LEU A 4 -20.63 41.47 39.83
CA LEU A 4 -21.54 40.35 40.17
C LEU A 4 -22.29 39.65 38.99
N PHE A 5 -21.97 38.36 38.81
CA PHE A 5 -22.87 37.28 38.34
C PHE A 5 -24.17 37.26 39.17
N PRO A 6 -25.34 36.80 38.68
CA PRO A 6 -25.64 35.38 38.30
C PRO A 6 -26.65 35.27 37.11
N ASP A 7 -27.13 34.15 36.57
CA ASP A 7 -27.91 33.10 37.22
C ASP A 7 -28.25 31.91 36.30
N LEU A 8 -28.54 30.79 36.95
CA LEU A 8 -28.95 29.48 36.43
C LEU A 8 -30.48 29.30 36.55
N LYS A 9 -31.02 28.37 35.72
CA LYS A 9 -32.32 27.63 35.79
C LYS A 9 -33.59 28.31 35.20
N PRO A 10 -34.70 27.57 34.95
CA PRO A 10 -34.94 26.10 34.91
C PRO A 10 -35.70 25.61 33.63
N PRO A 11 -35.98 24.29 33.48
CA PRO A 11 -36.89 23.77 32.46
C PRO A 11 -38.34 23.70 32.97
N GLN A 12 -39.32 24.00 32.12
CA GLN A 12 -40.74 23.73 32.39
C GLN A 12 -41.29 22.66 31.44
N ILE A 13 -41.87 21.64 32.07
CA ILE A 13 -42.81 20.65 31.55
C ILE A 13 -44.21 21.31 31.62
N VAL A 14 -45.14 20.91 30.74
CA VAL A 14 -46.57 20.58 31.02
C VAL A 14 -47.47 20.80 29.78
N THR A 15 -47.95 19.67 29.21
CA THR A 15 -49.31 19.32 28.70
C THR A 15 -50.09 20.26 27.75
N ALA A 16 -51.07 19.86 26.94
CA ALA A 16 -51.60 18.65 26.30
C ALA A 16 -52.89 19.11 25.55
N SER A 17 -53.31 18.35 24.51
CA SER A 17 -54.65 18.38 23.85
C SER A 17 -54.99 19.63 23.00
N SER A 18 -55.71 19.58 21.87
CA SER A 18 -56.50 18.54 21.19
C SER A 18 -57.09 19.13 19.88
N TYR A 19 -57.67 18.26 19.03
CA TYR A 19 -58.60 18.45 17.88
C TYR A 19 -58.00 18.32 16.46
N PHE A 20 -58.15 17.15 15.81
CA PHE A 20 -59.24 16.65 14.91
C PHE A 20 -59.02 17.15 13.45
N GLU A 21 -59.06 16.42 12.33
CA GLU A 21 -59.80 15.20 11.88
C GLU A 21 -59.18 14.78 10.50
N ASN A 22 -58.62 13.55 10.32
CA ASN A 22 -59.13 12.37 9.55
C ASN A 22 -58.99 12.41 7.99
N PRO A 23 -59.17 11.31 7.20
CA PRO A 23 -58.54 9.97 7.20
C PRO A 23 -58.00 9.53 5.81
N ASN A 24 -56.90 8.77 5.74
CA ASN A 24 -56.72 7.59 4.87
C ASN A 24 -55.24 7.19 4.84
N ARG A 25 -54.88 6.09 5.53
CA ARG A 25 -53.81 5.19 5.07
C ARG A 25 -53.84 3.89 5.87
N LYS A 26 -53.82 2.80 5.11
CA LYS A 26 -53.67 1.41 5.54
C LYS A 26 -52.28 1.22 6.18
N CYS A 27 -52.26 0.55 7.33
CA CYS A 27 -51.09 -0.16 7.90
C CYS A 27 -51.39 -1.68 7.82
N PRO A 28 -50.47 -2.63 8.11
CA PRO A 28 -49.11 -2.48 8.65
C PRO A 28 -48.03 -3.35 7.95
N VAL A 29 -46.75 -2.96 8.00
CA VAL A 29 -45.64 -3.92 8.16
C VAL A 29 -44.63 -3.33 9.13
N SER A 30 -44.32 -4.14 10.13
CA SER A 30 -43.46 -3.96 11.29
C SER A 30 -42.03 -3.54 10.96
N VAL A 31 -41.61 -2.38 11.46
CA VAL A 31 -40.20 -2.02 11.64
C VAL A 31 -39.85 -2.20 13.11
N PHE A 32 -38.97 -3.18 13.38
CA PHE A 32 -38.27 -3.30 14.64
C PHE A 32 -37.39 -2.06 14.84
N VAL A 33 -37.78 -1.19 15.77
CA VAL A 33 -36.91 -0.15 16.33
C VAL A 33 -36.24 -0.73 17.58
N LEU A 34 -34.96 -1.04 17.47
CA LEU A 34 -34.10 -1.31 18.63
C LEU A 34 -33.42 -0.01 19.13
N PRO A 35 -33.09 0.08 20.42
CA PRO A 35 -32.97 1.35 21.14
C PRO A 35 -31.58 1.98 21.08
N SER A 36 -31.55 3.31 21.16
CA SER A 36 -30.35 4.11 21.42
C SER A 36 -29.60 3.65 22.68
N PRO A 37 -28.28 3.41 22.64
CA PRO A 37 -27.51 3.14 23.84
C PRO A 37 -27.08 4.47 24.48
N ARG A 38 -27.74 4.83 25.59
CA ARG A 38 -27.14 5.61 26.67
C ARG A 38 -25.92 4.84 27.21
N ARG A 39 -24.75 4.95 26.55
CA ARG A 39 -23.49 4.34 27.01
C ARG A 39 -22.29 5.30 26.93
N ARG A 40 -22.49 6.62 26.90
CA ARG A 40 -21.37 7.58 26.96
C ARG A 40 -20.90 7.94 28.39
N SER A 41 -21.73 7.70 29.41
CA SER A 41 -21.35 7.91 30.83
C SER A 41 -20.63 6.70 31.44
N SER A 42 -21.10 5.47 31.17
CA SER A 42 -20.46 4.26 31.71
C SER A 42 -19.07 3.97 31.14
N ILE A 43 -18.77 4.39 29.91
CA ILE A 43 -17.43 4.22 29.31
C ILE A 43 -16.42 5.20 29.91
N LYS A 44 -16.83 6.42 30.29
CA LYS A 44 -15.94 7.37 30.98
C LYS A 44 -15.66 6.94 32.42
N VAL A 45 -16.65 6.36 33.11
CA VAL A 45 -16.48 5.77 34.44
C VAL A 45 -15.61 4.52 34.35
N ALA A 46 -15.88 3.58 33.44
CA ALA A 46 -15.06 2.39 33.24
C ALA A 46 -13.63 2.70 32.81
N ARG A 47 -13.41 3.71 31.95
CA ARG A 47 -12.05 4.18 31.58
C ARG A 47 -11.33 4.82 32.76
N ARG A 48 -12.03 5.58 33.62
CA ARG A 48 -11.43 6.12 34.86
C ARG A 48 -11.09 5.00 35.85
N THR A 49 -11.95 4.00 36.01
CA THR A 49 -11.70 2.86 36.91
C THR A 49 -10.57 1.96 36.38
N LEU A 50 -10.45 1.77 35.06
CA LEU A 50 -9.34 1.04 34.43
C LEU A 50 -8.02 1.82 34.46
N LEU A 51 -8.06 3.15 34.28
CA LEU A 51 -6.86 3.97 34.42
C LEU A 51 -6.40 4.04 35.88
N LEU A 52 -7.32 4.16 36.84
CA LEU A 52 -7.01 4.11 38.27
C LEU A 52 -6.48 2.74 38.68
N SER A 53 -7.02 1.63 38.16
CA SER A 53 -6.49 0.30 38.47
C SER A 53 -5.13 0.04 37.83
N VAL A 54 -4.88 0.46 36.59
CA VAL A 54 -3.55 0.36 35.95
C VAL A 54 -2.53 1.27 36.65
N TRP A 55 -2.94 2.45 37.13
CA TRP A 55 -2.07 3.34 37.90
C TRP A 55 -1.79 2.79 39.31
N PHE A 56 -2.79 2.18 39.96
CA PHE A 56 -2.60 1.48 41.26
C PHE A 56 -1.70 0.25 41.11
N PHE A 57 -1.86 -0.55 40.05
CA PHE A 57 -0.98 -1.69 39.77
C PHE A 57 0.43 -1.25 39.39
N GLY A 58 0.58 -0.15 38.65
CA GLY A 58 1.88 0.45 38.33
C GLY A 58 2.61 1.02 39.55
N LEU A 59 1.90 1.70 40.45
CA LEU A 59 2.47 2.20 41.72
C LEU A 59 2.81 1.05 42.68
N CYS A 60 1.95 0.03 42.76
CA CYS A 60 2.18 -1.15 43.60
C CYS A 60 3.35 -2.00 43.07
N TRP A 61 3.56 -2.07 41.74
CA TRP A 61 4.74 -2.73 41.15
C TRP A 61 6.01 -1.91 41.37
N SER A 62 5.96 -0.58 41.23
CA SER A 62 7.11 0.30 41.48
C SER A 62 7.54 0.28 42.94
N GLU A 63 6.61 0.36 43.90
CA GLU A 63 6.92 0.24 45.33
C GLU A 63 7.47 -1.14 45.72
N ARG A 64 7.00 -2.22 45.07
CA ARG A 64 7.50 -3.58 45.33
C ARG A 64 8.87 -3.82 44.69
N SER A 65 9.15 -3.21 43.53
CA SER A 65 10.45 -3.27 42.87
C SER A 65 11.52 -2.50 43.65
N VAL A 66 11.18 -1.33 44.21
CA VAL A 66 12.08 -0.55 45.07
C VAL A 66 12.32 -1.24 46.42
N ARG A 67 11.31 -1.92 46.98
CA ARG A 67 11.44 -2.67 48.24
C ARG A 67 12.22 -3.99 48.11
N VAL A 68 12.23 -4.61 46.92
CA VAL A 68 13.07 -5.79 46.65
C VAL A 68 14.52 -5.38 46.37
N GLN A 69 14.76 -4.23 45.73
CA GLN A 69 16.11 -3.73 45.47
C GLN A 69 16.83 -3.28 46.77
N LEU A 70 16.11 -2.70 47.75
CA LEU A 70 16.67 -2.27 49.04
C LEU A 70 16.95 -3.42 50.03
N ARG A 71 16.48 -4.64 49.77
CA ARG A 71 16.69 -5.81 50.64
C ARG A 71 17.86 -6.70 50.21
N VAL A 72 18.45 -6.43 49.05
CA VAL A 72 19.55 -7.24 48.50
C VAL A 72 20.93 -6.75 48.98
N ASP A 73 21.05 -5.51 49.51
CA ASP A 73 22.35 -4.93 49.93
C ASP A 73 22.52 -4.70 51.45
N GLY A 74 21.94 -5.56 52.30
CA GLY A 74 22.20 -5.45 53.74
C GLY A 74 21.69 -6.59 54.59
N SER A 75 22.50 -7.63 54.80
CA SER A 75 22.57 -8.40 56.05
C SER A 75 23.70 -9.43 55.99
N ILE A 76 24.89 -8.99 56.41
CA ILE A 76 25.94 -9.86 56.96
C ILE A 76 25.74 -9.88 58.49
N MET A 77 25.57 -11.08 59.05
CA MET A 77 25.84 -11.52 60.44
C MET A 77 25.31 -10.67 61.62
N ALA A 78 24.44 -11.27 62.46
CA ALA A 78 24.64 -11.43 63.92
C ALA A 78 23.34 -11.80 64.68
N SER A 79 23.52 -12.55 65.79
CA SER A 79 22.57 -12.89 66.89
C SER A 79 21.68 -14.14 66.66
N GLY A 80 21.59 -15.16 67.52
CA GLY A 80 22.08 -15.32 68.90
C GLY A 80 21.00 -15.87 69.86
N GLY A 81 20.71 -17.19 69.81
CA GLY A 81 20.12 -18.03 70.89
C GLY A 81 18.58 -18.01 71.13
N PRO A 82 18.02 -18.87 72.01
CA PRO A 82 18.34 -20.26 72.34
C PRO A 82 17.10 -21.20 72.19
N MET A 83 17.25 -22.46 71.75
CA MET A 83 16.23 -23.48 71.99
C MET A 83 16.85 -24.81 72.44
N MET A 84 16.20 -25.35 73.46
CA MET A 84 16.60 -26.40 74.38
C MET A 84 16.99 -27.74 73.73
N ASN A 85 18.00 -28.37 74.32
CA ASN A 85 18.25 -29.81 74.21
C ASN A 85 17.03 -30.61 74.70
N GLY A 86 16.55 -31.52 73.86
CA GLY A 86 15.88 -32.75 74.28
C GLY A 86 16.71 -33.92 73.76
N ASP A 87 17.13 -34.78 74.67
CA ASP A 87 18.10 -35.86 74.47
C ASP A 87 17.78 -36.78 73.29
N ILE A 88 18.73 -36.92 72.36
CA ILE A 88 18.86 -38.11 71.52
C ILE A 88 20.31 -38.55 71.53
N SER A 89 20.53 -39.70 72.14
CA SER A 89 21.80 -40.41 72.29
C SER A 89 22.63 -40.40 71.00
N ARG A 90 23.88 -39.92 71.11
CA ARG A 90 24.89 -39.99 70.03
C ARG A 90 25.25 -41.45 69.72
N SER A 91 24.95 -41.87 68.49
CA SER A 91 25.54 -43.04 67.82
C SER A 91 26.62 -42.55 66.82
N PRO A 92 27.77 -43.24 66.69
CA PRO A 92 28.82 -42.88 65.73
C PRO A 92 28.42 -43.35 64.32
N GLY A 93 27.57 -42.56 63.65
CA GLY A 93 27.12 -42.82 62.28
C GLY A 93 26.63 -41.58 61.53
N GLN A 94 26.98 -40.37 61.97
CA GLN A 94 26.42 -39.10 61.46
C GLN A 94 27.11 -38.54 60.19
N SER A 95 27.90 -39.32 59.48
CA SER A 95 28.52 -38.87 58.21
C SER A 95 27.48 -38.78 57.08
N GLY A 96 26.60 -39.78 56.98
CA GLY A 96 25.61 -39.87 55.89
C GLY A 96 24.51 -38.82 55.96
N THR A 97 24.03 -38.47 57.17
CA THR A 97 22.95 -37.49 57.34
C THR A 97 23.36 -36.05 57.03
N LEU A 98 24.61 -35.67 57.31
CA LEU A 98 25.11 -34.32 56.96
C LEU A 98 25.34 -34.19 55.45
N GLU A 99 25.85 -35.26 54.83
CA GLU A 99 26.14 -35.28 53.40
C GLU A 99 24.84 -35.30 52.56
N GLU A 100 23.82 -36.04 53.01
CA GLU A 100 22.47 -36.02 52.42
C GLU A 100 21.79 -34.66 52.57
N THR A 101 21.91 -33.99 53.73
CA THR A 101 21.34 -32.65 53.92
C THR A 101 22.06 -31.58 53.10
N LEU A 102 23.38 -31.68 52.93
CA LEU A 102 24.14 -30.81 52.01
C LEU A 102 23.75 -31.06 50.54
N HIS A 103 23.51 -32.31 50.17
CA HIS A 103 23.02 -32.66 48.84
C HIS A 103 21.62 -32.08 48.58
N GLN A 104 20.69 -32.24 49.53
CA GLN A 104 19.36 -31.61 49.47
C GLN A 104 19.44 -30.07 49.42
N MET A 105 20.34 -29.46 50.19
CA MET A 105 20.55 -28.01 50.15
C MET A 105 21.07 -27.55 48.78
N ASN A 106 21.97 -28.29 48.15
CA ASN A 106 22.45 -27.99 46.80
C ASN A 106 21.35 -28.14 45.74
N ILE A 107 20.48 -29.15 45.85
CA ILE A 107 19.30 -29.30 44.98
C ILE A 107 18.39 -28.09 45.13
N LEU A 108 18.04 -27.68 46.36
CA LEU A 108 17.19 -26.52 46.61
C LEU A 108 17.82 -25.21 46.10
N ILE A 109 19.14 -25.06 46.22
CA ILE A 109 19.86 -23.90 45.66
C ILE A 109 19.76 -23.90 44.13
N GLN A 110 19.90 -25.06 43.50
CA GLN A 110 19.80 -25.20 42.06
C GLN A 110 18.38 -24.92 41.57
N GLU A 111 17.36 -25.53 42.19
CA GLU A 111 15.95 -25.24 41.91
C GLU A 111 15.63 -23.75 42.11
N ASN A 112 16.19 -23.11 43.14
CA ASN A 112 16.00 -21.67 43.37
C ASN A 112 16.65 -20.81 42.27
N ARG A 113 17.81 -21.24 41.74
CA ARG A 113 18.46 -20.58 40.60
C ARG A 113 17.62 -20.76 39.33
N ASP A 114 17.13 -21.96 39.07
CA ASP A 114 16.32 -22.27 37.89
C ASP A 114 14.99 -21.51 37.94
N LEU A 115 14.35 -21.41 39.12
CA LEU A 115 13.15 -20.58 39.32
C LEU A 115 13.42 -19.09 39.11
N LYS A 116 14.57 -18.57 39.56
CA LYS A 116 14.95 -17.17 39.32
C LYS A 116 15.16 -16.90 37.84
N GLU A 117 15.78 -17.84 37.12
CA GLU A 117 16.00 -17.71 35.68
C GLU A 117 14.68 -17.81 34.92
N ALA A 118 13.81 -18.77 35.23
CA ALA A 118 12.47 -18.86 34.65
C ALA A 118 11.65 -17.58 34.89
N LEU A 119 11.75 -16.98 36.08
CA LEU A 119 11.10 -15.70 36.39
C LEU A 119 11.71 -14.54 35.59
N ARG A 120 13.03 -14.52 35.37
CA ARG A 120 13.66 -13.53 34.48
C ARG A 120 13.17 -13.68 33.05
N GLN A 121 13.14 -14.90 32.52
CA GLN A 121 12.71 -15.18 31.15
C GLN A 121 11.24 -14.81 30.93
N THR A 122 10.36 -15.13 31.89
CA THR A 122 8.94 -14.73 31.82
C THR A 122 8.75 -13.22 31.88
N ASN A 123 9.50 -12.50 32.72
CA ASN A 123 9.47 -11.04 32.75
C ASN A 123 9.98 -10.42 31.45
N LEU A 124 11.06 -10.96 30.87
CA LEU A 124 11.59 -10.50 29.59
C LEU A 124 10.57 -10.69 28.47
N THR A 125 9.95 -11.88 28.40
CA THR A 125 8.88 -12.20 27.44
C THR A 125 7.69 -11.26 27.61
N MET A 126 7.32 -10.95 28.85
CA MET A 126 6.21 -10.03 29.13
C MET A 126 6.54 -8.60 28.71
N LYS A 127 7.78 -8.14 28.96
CA LYS A 127 8.27 -6.83 28.52
C LYS A 127 8.24 -6.72 27.00
N ASP A 128 8.76 -7.72 26.29
CA ASP A 128 8.76 -7.77 24.83
C ASP A 128 7.33 -7.72 24.26
N ARG A 129 6.39 -8.48 24.85
CA ARG A 129 4.96 -8.41 24.49
C ARG A 129 4.35 -7.03 24.75
N PHE A 130 4.69 -6.36 25.85
CA PHE A 130 4.20 -5.01 26.14
C PHE A 130 4.76 -3.97 25.18
N GLU A 131 6.04 -4.09 24.80
CA GLU A 131 6.67 -3.24 23.79
C GLU A 131 6.01 -3.46 22.42
N GLY A 132 5.81 -4.72 22.01
CA GLY A 132 5.08 -5.06 20.79
C GLY A 132 3.64 -4.53 20.76
N LEU A 133 2.89 -4.65 21.86
CA LEU A 133 1.55 -4.07 21.99
C LEU A 133 1.55 -2.53 21.95
N SER A 134 2.60 -1.90 22.48
CA SER A 134 2.73 -0.44 22.47
C SER A 134 3.03 0.08 21.07
N VAL A 135 3.94 -0.58 20.34
CA VAL A 135 4.23 -0.29 18.93
C VAL A 135 2.99 -0.51 18.07
N TRP A 136 2.28 -1.64 18.27
CA TRP A 136 1.03 -1.91 17.54
C TRP A 136 -0.03 -0.84 17.79
N ARG A 137 -0.20 -0.42 19.05
CA ARG A 137 -1.14 0.66 19.41
C ARG A 137 -0.77 1.98 18.74
N GLU A 138 0.52 2.31 18.67
CA GLU A 138 0.97 3.54 18.02
C GLU A 138 0.72 3.48 16.51
N LYS A 139 1.03 2.35 15.86
CA LYS A 139 0.71 2.12 14.46
C LYS A 139 -0.80 2.26 14.18
N GLN A 140 -1.66 1.71 15.04
CA GLN A 140 -3.11 1.87 14.92
C GLN A 140 -3.57 3.33 15.11
N ARG A 141 -2.83 4.13 15.88
CA ARG A 141 -3.07 5.56 16.03
C ARG A 141 -2.70 6.29 14.74
N GLU A 142 -1.52 6.05 14.22
CA GLU A 142 -1.01 6.64 12.97
C GLU A 142 -1.93 6.32 11.78
N GLU A 143 -2.38 5.06 11.65
CA GLU A 143 -3.33 4.65 10.60
C GLU A 143 -4.66 5.40 10.71
N ARG A 144 -5.19 5.56 11.92
CA ARG A 144 -6.42 6.33 12.14
C ARG A 144 -6.24 7.80 11.77
N ASP A 145 -5.15 8.42 12.23
CA ASP A 145 -4.88 9.84 12.01
C ASP A 145 -4.61 10.13 10.52
N PHE A 146 -3.97 9.18 9.81
CA PHE A 146 -3.83 9.22 8.35
C PHE A 146 -5.20 9.19 7.64
N LEU A 147 -6.08 8.25 8.01
CA LEU A 147 -7.42 8.16 7.43
C LEU A 147 -8.26 9.40 7.74
N GLU A 148 -8.17 9.93 8.96
CA GLU A 148 -8.85 11.17 9.36
C GLU A 148 -8.39 12.37 8.52
N THR A 149 -7.07 12.51 8.33
CA THR A 149 -6.50 13.55 7.45
C THR A 149 -6.99 13.40 6.01
N ARG A 150 -7.01 12.19 5.47
CA ARG A 150 -7.51 11.92 4.11
C ARG A 150 -9.00 12.23 3.95
N LEU A 151 -9.79 11.92 4.97
CA LEU A 151 -11.21 12.27 5.00
C LEU A 151 -11.41 13.79 5.06
N GLU A 152 -10.59 14.50 5.82
CA GLU A 152 -10.65 15.97 5.88
C GLU A 152 -10.26 16.62 4.55
N GLU A 153 -9.21 16.14 3.88
CA GLU A 153 -8.85 16.57 2.53
C GLU A 153 -9.99 16.32 1.53
N ALA A 154 -10.63 15.15 1.59
CA ALA A 154 -11.76 14.82 0.73
C ALA A 154 -12.97 15.72 1.02
N ARG A 155 -13.26 16.01 2.29
CA ARG A 155 -14.30 16.95 2.71
C ARG A 155 -14.02 18.35 2.16
N SER A 156 -12.81 18.87 2.32
CA SER A 156 -12.42 20.19 1.82
C SER A 156 -12.52 20.30 0.29
N ARG A 157 -12.11 19.25 -0.44
CA ARG A 157 -12.29 19.19 -1.91
C ARG A 157 -13.76 19.17 -2.31
N MET A 158 -14.58 18.39 -1.61
CA MET A 158 -16.02 18.34 -1.84
C MET A 158 -16.68 19.71 -1.57
N GLU A 159 -16.33 20.38 -0.48
CA GLU A 159 -16.81 21.73 -0.16
C GLU A 159 -16.44 22.72 -1.27
N THR A 160 -15.18 22.70 -1.72
CA THR A 160 -14.70 23.53 -2.84
C THR A 160 -15.50 23.28 -4.11
N LEU A 161 -15.72 22.01 -4.49
CA LEU A 161 -16.53 21.65 -5.65
C LEU A 161 -17.99 22.07 -5.48
N THR A 162 -18.57 21.95 -4.28
CA THR A 162 -19.94 22.41 -4.04
C THR A 162 -20.07 23.92 -4.16
N LEU A 163 -19.08 24.70 -3.70
CA LEU A 163 -19.06 26.14 -3.89
C LEU A 163 -18.93 26.50 -5.37
N GLN A 164 -18.05 25.82 -6.12
CA GLN A 164 -17.93 26.01 -7.56
C GLN A 164 -19.22 25.65 -8.31
N ASN A 165 -19.87 24.54 -7.95
CA ASN A 165 -21.14 24.15 -8.54
C ASN A 165 -22.25 25.17 -8.23
N GLN A 166 -22.30 25.70 -7.00
CA GLN A 166 -23.24 26.77 -6.63
C GLN A 166 -22.98 28.05 -7.43
N GLU A 167 -21.72 28.43 -7.61
CA GLU A 167 -21.32 29.59 -8.41
C GLU A 167 -21.68 29.40 -9.89
N LEU A 168 -21.40 28.23 -10.47
CA LEU A 168 -21.82 27.90 -11.83
C LEU A 168 -23.34 27.90 -11.99
N SER A 169 -24.06 27.38 -10.99
CA SER A 169 -25.53 27.39 -10.97
C SER A 169 -26.09 28.81 -10.94
N LYS A 170 -25.51 29.70 -10.11
CA LYS A 170 -25.87 31.12 -10.08
C LYS A 170 -25.59 31.80 -11.42
N ARG A 171 -24.45 31.55 -12.04
CA ARG A 171 -24.12 32.10 -13.38
C ARG A 171 -25.08 31.61 -14.46
N LEU A 172 -25.53 30.36 -14.39
CA LEU A 172 -26.55 29.83 -15.30
C LEU A 172 -27.92 30.49 -15.06
N GLU A 173 -28.31 30.69 -13.79
CA GLU A 173 -29.54 31.42 -13.46
C GLU A 173 -29.49 32.89 -13.88
N GLU A 174 -28.35 33.55 -13.69
CA GLU A 174 -28.12 34.94 -14.10
C GLU A 174 -28.10 35.09 -15.62
N ALA A 175 -27.48 34.14 -16.34
CA ALA A 175 -27.56 34.08 -17.80
C ALA A 175 -29.01 33.83 -18.28
N GLY A 176 -29.77 33.02 -17.55
CA GLY A 176 -31.20 32.80 -17.79
C GLY A 176 -32.08 34.03 -17.51
N ARG A 177 -31.71 34.87 -16.52
CA ARG A 177 -32.41 36.13 -16.19
C ARG A 177 -32.01 37.30 -17.09
N ALA A 178 -30.76 37.35 -17.55
CA ALA A 178 -30.28 38.35 -18.51
C ALA A 178 -30.93 38.16 -19.90
N ALA A 179 -31.33 36.93 -20.23
CA ALA A 179 -32.21 36.62 -21.37
C ALA A 179 -33.70 36.88 -21.02
N GLY A 180 -34.04 38.15 -20.77
CA GLY A 180 -35.42 38.55 -20.50
C GLY A 180 -36.33 38.49 -21.72
N ALA A 181 -37.07 37.38 -21.90
CA ALA A 181 -38.31 37.35 -22.67
C ALA A 181 -39.28 36.29 -22.09
N PRO A 182 -40.51 36.67 -21.71
CA PRO A 182 -41.51 35.71 -21.25
C PRO A 182 -42.04 34.93 -22.46
N GLY A 183 -41.63 33.67 -22.56
CA GLY A 183 -42.29 32.70 -23.43
C GLY A 183 -41.45 32.15 -24.58
N VAL A 184 -40.20 31.74 -24.39
CA VAL A 184 -39.58 30.71 -25.23
C VAL A 184 -38.55 29.91 -24.40
N TRP A 185 -39.04 29.12 -23.44
CA TRP A 185 -38.31 27.93 -22.99
C TRP A 185 -39.19 26.70 -23.26
N GLN A 186 -39.70 26.61 -24.49
CA GLN A 186 -39.98 25.29 -25.04
C GLN A 186 -38.63 24.65 -25.31
N ALA A 187 -38.32 23.68 -24.45
CA ALA A 187 -37.50 22.52 -24.71
C ALA A 187 -36.87 22.51 -26.11
N THR A 188 -35.58 22.82 -26.19
CA THR A 188 -34.70 22.01 -27.01
C THR A 188 -34.43 20.73 -26.22
N PRO A 189 -35.05 19.57 -26.55
CA PRO A 189 -34.67 18.29 -25.98
C PRO A 189 -33.34 17.91 -26.66
N SER A 190 -32.25 18.54 -26.23
CA SER A 190 -30.93 18.07 -26.59
C SER A 190 -30.64 16.85 -25.72
N ASN A 191 -30.32 15.73 -26.37
CA ASN A 191 -30.02 14.37 -25.90
C ASN A 191 -29.61 14.13 -24.42
N GLN A 192 -29.05 15.12 -23.73
CA GLN A 192 -28.52 15.00 -22.37
C GLN A 192 -29.57 14.66 -21.31
N GLY A 193 -30.83 15.13 -21.45
CA GLY A 193 -31.90 14.81 -20.48
C GLY A 193 -32.35 13.35 -20.56
N ALA A 194 -32.53 12.84 -21.78
CA ALA A 194 -32.84 11.44 -22.03
C ALA A 194 -31.64 10.53 -21.69
N GLU A 195 -30.41 10.97 -21.98
CA GLU A 195 -29.19 10.26 -21.57
C GLU A 195 -29.06 10.21 -20.05
N LEU A 196 -29.35 11.29 -19.31
CA LEU A 196 -29.36 11.29 -17.85
C LEU A 196 -30.43 10.36 -17.27
N GLU A 197 -31.63 10.31 -17.86
CA GLU A 197 -32.68 9.40 -17.43
C GLU A 197 -32.35 7.94 -17.75
N THR A 198 -31.75 7.65 -18.91
CA THR A 198 -31.29 6.29 -19.26
C THR A 198 -30.12 5.83 -18.38
N LEU A 199 -29.18 6.71 -18.05
CA LEU A 199 -28.09 6.44 -17.12
C LEU A 199 -28.61 6.23 -15.69
N ARG A 200 -29.57 7.04 -15.23
CA ARG A 200 -30.25 6.81 -13.93
C ARG A 200 -30.98 5.46 -13.90
N ALA A 201 -31.66 5.10 -14.98
CA ALA A 201 -32.31 3.79 -15.09
C ALA A 201 -31.29 2.65 -15.12
N GLN A 202 -30.13 2.83 -15.75
CA GLN A 202 -29.04 1.85 -15.76
C GLN A 202 -28.40 1.69 -14.39
N VAL A 203 -28.17 2.79 -13.65
CA VAL A 203 -27.71 2.75 -12.26
C VAL A 203 -28.72 2.04 -11.39
N ALA A 204 -30.03 2.29 -11.55
CA ALA A 204 -31.07 1.58 -10.80
C ALA A 204 -31.07 0.06 -11.06
N ARG A 205 -30.86 -0.37 -12.32
CA ARG A 205 -30.72 -1.79 -12.67
C ARG A 205 -29.47 -2.42 -12.06
N LEU A 206 -28.32 -1.77 -12.18
CA LEU A 206 -27.07 -2.25 -11.59
C LEU A 206 -27.15 -2.30 -10.05
N GLN A 207 -27.88 -1.37 -9.43
CA GLN A 207 -28.12 -1.38 -8.00
C GLN A 207 -28.98 -2.59 -7.58
N ALA A 208 -29.97 -2.96 -8.39
CA ALA A 208 -30.77 -4.17 -8.16
C ALA A 208 -29.94 -5.45 -8.33
N GLU A 209 -29.17 -5.56 -9.42
CA GLU A 209 -28.27 -6.70 -9.65
C GLU A 209 -27.22 -6.85 -8.54
N LYS A 210 -26.66 -5.73 -8.05
CA LYS A 210 -25.76 -5.73 -6.89
C LYS A 210 -26.45 -6.27 -5.64
N ASN A 211 -27.69 -5.87 -5.39
CA ASN A 211 -28.44 -6.36 -4.23
C ASN A 211 -28.74 -7.85 -4.35
N ASP A 212 -29.08 -8.33 -5.55
CA ASP A 212 -29.31 -9.76 -5.82
C ASP A 212 -28.04 -10.59 -5.65
N LEU A 213 -26.90 -10.08 -6.14
CA LEU A 213 -25.58 -10.71 -5.94
C LEU A 213 -25.17 -10.74 -4.47
N VAL A 214 -25.47 -9.69 -3.70
CA VAL A 214 -25.23 -9.67 -2.25
C VAL A 214 -26.12 -10.68 -1.52
N ALA A 215 -27.38 -10.83 -1.94
CA ALA A 215 -28.29 -11.83 -1.38
C ALA A 215 -27.82 -13.26 -1.69
N MET A 216 -27.42 -13.54 -2.94
CA MET A 216 -26.81 -14.83 -3.32
C MET A 216 -25.51 -15.10 -2.57
N ASN A 217 -24.64 -14.10 -2.39
CA ASN A 217 -23.42 -14.27 -1.59
C ASN A 217 -23.75 -14.58 -0.13
N SER A 218 -24.76 -13.92 0.44
CA SER A 218 -25.20 -14.19 1.81
C SER A 218 -25.76 -15.61 1.94
N GLU A 219 -26.49 -16.11 0.93
CA GLU A 219 -26.98 -17.49 0.91
C GLU A 219 -25.86 -18.53 0.72
N LEU A 220 -24.90 -18.25 -0.16
CA LEU A 220 -23.72 -19.10 -0.36
C LEU A 220 -22.84 -19.15 0.90
N GLN A 221 -22.72 -18.03 1.61
CA GLN A 221 -21.96 -17.96 2.84
C GLN A 221 -22.65 -18.71 3.98
N LEU A 222 -23.99 -18.63 4.08
CA LEU A 222 -24.76 -19.47 5.01
C LEU A 222 -24.67 -20.97 4.68
N LYS A 223 -24.62 -21.34 3.40
CA LYS A 223 -24.39 -22.74 2.96
C LYS A 223 -22.97 -23.22 3.31
N ALA A 224 -21.96 -22.38 3.10
CA ALA A 224 -20.58 -22.69 3.50
C ALA A 224 -20.42 -22.83 5.02
N GLU A 225 -21.17 -22.04 5.80
CA GLU A 225 -21.20 -22.18 7.27
C GLU A 225 -21.93 -23.46 7.72
N GLN A 226 -22.97 -23.90 6.99
CA GLN A 226 -23.65 -25.17 7.22
C GLN A 226 -22.79 -26.39 6.92
N ASP A 227 -22.02 -26.35 5.84
CA ASP A 227 -21.08 -27.43 5.47
C ASP A 227 -19.89 -27.52 6.44
N SER A 228 -19.62 -26.47 7.24
CA SER A 228 -18.53 -26.46 8.24
C SER A 228 -18.89 -27.15 9.57
N HIS A 229 -20.16 -27.43 9.84
CA HIS A 229 -20.59 -28.02 11.11
C HIS A 229 -20.54 -29.56 11.13
N GLU A 230 -20.23 -30.22 10.02
CA GLU A 230 -20.07 -31.69 9.95
C GLU A 230 -18.59 -32.15 10.06
N ASP A 231 -17.61 -31.24 10.06
CA ASP A 231 -16.16 -31.57 10.15
C ASP A 231 -15.52 -31.12 11.47
N SER A 232 -16.25 -31.25 12.59
CA SER A 232 -15.72 -31.06 13.95
C SER A 232 -15.21 -32.38 14.55
N PHE A 233 -14.27 -33.03 13.86
CA PHE A 233 -13.47 -34.12 14.45
C PHE A 233 -12.02 -34.07 13.92
N ILE A 234 -11.25 -33.10 14.40
CA ILE A 234 -9.78 -33.21 14.39
C ILE A 234 -9.28 -32.99 15.82
N GLU A 235 -9.04 -34.12 16.47
CA GLU A 235 -8.28 -34.27 17.69
C GLU A 235 -6.83 -33.81 17.43
N ILE A 236 -6.45 -32.66 17.99
CA ILE A 236 -5.07 -32.16 17.93
C ILE A 236 -4.22 -33.00 18.90
N ILE A 237 -3.60 -34.05 18.38
CA ILE A 237 -2.52 -34.76 19.06
C ILE A 237 -1.31 -33.80 19.12
N LYS A 238 -1.04 -33.26 20.30
CA LYS A 238 0.26 -32.67 20.64
C LYS A 238 1.25 -33.80 20.86
N VAL A 239 2.17 -34.01 19.92
CA VAL A 239 3.38 -34.81 20.18
C VAL A 239 4.49 -33.83 20.55
N SER A 240 4.97 -33.98 21.78
CA SER A 240 6.12 -33.28 22.33
C SER A 240 7.39 -33.66 21.59
N ASP A 241 8.19 -32.65 21.29
CA ASP A 241 9.57 -32.74 20.83
C ASP A 241 10.47 -33.17 21.99
N GLY A 242 11.36 -34.13 21.75
CA GLY A 242 12.21 -34.76 22.77
C GLY A 242 13.00 -35.91 22.20
N GLY A 243 14.11 -35.59 21.53
CA GLY A 243 14.97 -36.55 20.85
C GLY A 243 15.85 -37.39 21.79
N VAL A 244 16.19 -38.60 21.31
CA VAL A 244 17.47 -39.29 21.59
C VAL A 244 17.89 -40.05 20.32
N ASN A 245 19.16 -39.89 19.95
CA ASN A 245 19.86 -40.54 18.85
C ASN A 245 19.99 -42.07 19.06
N SER A 246 19.90 -42.86 17.97
CA SER A 246 21.05 -43.59 17.40
C SER A 246 20.65 -44.51 16.22
N GLU A 247 21.36 -44.30 15.11
CA GLU A 247 21.85 -45.31 14.14
C GLU A 247 20.83 -46.11 13.31
N ASN A 248 20.67 -45.81 12.01
CA ASN A 248 21.58 -46.30 10.97
C ASN A 248 21.06 -46.05 9.53
N ASN A 249 22.04 -45.74 8.68
CA ASN A 249 22.11 -45.96 7.22
C ASN A 249 21.42 -45.02 6.21
N VAL A 250 22.25 -44.08 5.73
CA VAL A 250 22.62 -43.83 4.31
C VAL A 250 21.48 -43.35 3.38
N CYS A 251 21.39 -42.04 3.09
CA CYS A 251 22.10 -41.27 2.04
C CYS A 251 21.80 -41.80 0.61
N GLY A 252 21.39 -41.05 -0.40
CA GLY A 252 21.23 -39.62 -0.68
C GLY A 252 20.66 -39.52 -2.11
N MET A 253 19.78 -38.58 -2.36
CA MET A 253 20.04 -37.39 -3.20
C MET A 253 20.37 -37.65 -4.69
N GLU A 254 19.36 -37.35 -5.52
CA GLU A 254 19.41 -36.68 -6.83
C GLU A 254 20.25 -37.24 -8.00
N ARG A 255 19.55 -37.54 -9.12
CA ARG A 255 19.65 -36.73 -10.36
C ARG A 255 18.60 -37.10 -11.41
N SER A 256 17.80 -36.09 -11.76
CA SER A 256 17.54 -35.57 -13.13
C SER A 256 17.31 -36.52 -14.33
N ARG A 257 16.14 -36.25 -14.97
CA ARG A 257 15.79 -36.38 -16.41
C ARG A 257 15.48 -37.77 -17.02
N ARG A 258 14.19 -37.89 -17.39
CA ARG A 258 13.54 -38.62 -18.52
C ARG A 258 14.45 -38.91 -19.73
N PRO A 259 14.15 -39.91 -20.60
CA PRO A 259 12.79 -40.32 -21.00
C PRO A 259 12.46 -41.84 -21.02
N GLU A 260 11.16 -42.10 -20.82
CA GLU A 260 10.41 -43.34 -21.11
C GLU A 260 10.82 -44.03 -22.42
N PRO A 261 10.85 -45.37 -22.41
CA PRO A 261 9.95 -46.10 -23.29
C PRO A 261 9.29 -47.35 -22.64
N CYS A 262 7.95 -47.34 -22.59
CA CYS A 262 7.03 -48.42 -22.96
C CYS A 262 7.32 -49.86 -22.45
N MET A 263 6.67 -50.26 -21.35
CA MET A 263 6.66 -51.63 -20.79
C MET A 263 5.34 -52.39 -21.08
N THR A 264 4.69 -52.17 -22.21
CA THR A 264 3.49 -52.95 -22.58
C THR A 264 3.78 -54.27 -23.28
N ALA A 265 5.03 -54.53 -23.70
CA ALA A 265 5.39 -55.78 -24.38
C ALA A 265 5.63 -56.96 -23.41
N SER A 266 6.25 -56.74 -22.24
CA SER A 266 6.66 -57.84 -21.35
C SER A 266 5.52 -58.47 -20.54
N ARG A 267 4.35 -57.83 -20.46
CA ARG A 267 3.22 -58.37 -19.70
C ARG A 267 2.40 -59.38 -20.51
N MET A 268 2.32 -59.21 -21.84
CA MET A 268 1.59 -60.13 -22.70
C MET A 268 2.29 -61.49 -22.86
N ASP A 269 3.63 -61.51 -22.95
CA ASP A 269 4.38 -62.77 -23.08
C ASP A 269 4.23 -63.67 -21.83
N ASN A 270 4.13 -63.09 -20.63
CA ASN A 270 3.94 -63.86 -19.40
C ASN A 270 2.52 -64.43 -19.27
N GLU A 271 1.52 -63.69 -19.75
CA GLU A 271 0.13 -64.14 -19.79
C GLU A 271 -0.08 -65.21 -20.89
N GLU A 272 0.60 -65.10 -22.04
CA GLU A 272 0.53 -66.10 -23.11
C GLU A 272 1.24 -67.42 -22.75
N VAL A 273 2.37 -67.35 -22.04
CA VAL A 273 3.07 -68.54 -21.53
C VAL A 273 2.24 -69.25 -20.45
N THR A 274 1.61 -68.51 -19.53
CA THR A 274 0.76 -69.11 -18.50
C THR A 274 -0.52 -69.72 -19.06
N VAL A 275 -1.15 -69.09 -20.06
CA VAL A 275 -2.30 -69.67 -20.78
C VAL A 275 -1.88 -70.92 -21.56
N SER A 276 -0.72 -70.91 -22.22
CA SER A 276 -0.18 -72.08 -22.93
C SER A 276 0.11 -73.24 -21.97
N GLN A 277 0.65 -72.97 -20.78
CA GLN A 277 0.87 -73.97 -19.73
C GLN A 277 -0.45 -74.58 -19.25
N LEU A 278 -1.49 -73.77 -19.04
CA LEU A 278 -2.81 -74.23 -18.61
C LEU A 278 -3.50 -75.07 -19.69
N LEU A 279 -3.44 -74.64 -20.95
CA LEU A 279 -4.01 -75.41 -22.07
C LEU A 279 -3.30 -76.76 -22.26
N GLN A 280 -1.98 -76.81 -22.05
CA GLN A 280 -1.23 -78.06 -22.12
C GLN A 280 -1.60 -79.01 -20.97
N SER A 281 -1.74 -78.51 -19.74
CA SER A 281 -2.22 -79.30 -18.60
C SER A 281 -3.64 -79.81 -18.83
N LEU A 282 -4.53 -79.00 -19.40
CA LEU A 282 -5.90 -79.41 -19.72
C LEU A 282 -5.93 -80.55 -20.76
N ARG A 283 -5.07 -80.48 -21.78
CA ARG A 283 -4.92 -81.56 -22.78
C ARG A 283 -4.39 -82.85 -22.16
N ASN A 284 -3.41 -82.75 -21.27
CA ASN A 284 -2.84 -83.92 -20.58
C ASN A 284 -3.90 -84.59 -19.68
N GLU A 285 -4.66 -83.80 -18.92
CA GLU A 285 -5.77 -84.32 -18.10
C GLU A 285 -6.87 -84.94 -18.96
N THR A 286 -7.20 -84.34 -20.11
CA THR A 286 -8.19 -84.91 -21.04
C THR A 286 -7.73 -86.27 -21.58
N GLN A 287 -6.46 -86.40 -21.97
CA GLN A 287 -5.88 -87.67 -22.42
C GLN A 287 -5.85 -88.73 -21.30
N GLN A 288 -5.60 -88.31 -20.06
CA GLN A 288 -5.59 -89.20 -18.91
C GLN A 288 -6.99 -89.72 -18.57
N VAL A 289 -8.01 -88.87 -18.68
CA VAL A 289 -9.42 -89.26 -18.55
C VAL A 289 -9.82 -90.25 -19.65
N GLU A 290 -9.45 -90.00 -20.90
CA GLU A 290 -9.73 -90.92 -22.02
C GLU A 290 -9.06 -92.29 -21.82
N HIS A 291 -7.81 -92.31 -21.34
CA HIS A 291 -7.09 -93.55 -21.02
C HIS A 291 -7.79 -94.34 -19.90
N LEU A 292 -8.11 -93.68 -18.78
CA LEU A 292 -8.82 -94.31 -17.66
C LEU A 292 -10.21 -94.80 -18.07
N GLN A 293 -10.91 -94.07 -18.96
CA GLN A 293 -12.21 -94.49 -19.48
C GLN A 293 -12.09 -95.72 -20.40
N ALA A 294 -11.01 -95.83 -21.19
CA ALA A 294 -10.72 -97.02 -21.99
C ALA A 294 -10.39 -98.23 -21.10
N GLU A 295 -9.59 -98.06 -20.05
CA GLU A 295 -9.29 -99.11 -19.07
C GLU A 295 -10.54 -99.59 -18.32
N LEU A 296 -11.42 -98.66 -17.93
CA LEU A 296 -12.68 -98.99 -17.27
C LEU A 296 -13.58 -99.82 -18.19
N ARG A 297 -13.70 -99.43 -19.46
CA ARG A 297 -14.44 -100.21 -20.48
C ARG A 297 -13.83 -101.60 -20.69
N ALA A 298 -12.51 -101.71 -20.73
CA ALA A 298 -11.82 -103.00 -20.85
C ALA A 298 -12.03 -103.88 -19.60
N SER A 299 -12.01 -103.29 -18.40
CA SER A 299 -12.30 -103.99 -17.15
C SER A 299 -13.75 -104.47 -17.09
N ALA A 300 -14.71 -103.63 -17.47
CA ALA A 300 -16.12 -103.99 -17.56
C ALA A 300 -16.38 -105.13 -18.56
N ALA A 301 -15.68 -105.13 -19.71
CA ALA A 301 -15.75 -106.22 -20.67
C ALA A 301 -15.16 -107.54 -20.13
N ARG A 302 -14.09 -107.47 -19.32
CA ARG A 302 -13.53 -108.64 -18.61
C ARG A 302 -14.50 -109.20 -17.56
N ILE A 303 -15.16 -108.33 -16.80
CA ILE A 303 -16.18 -108.73 -15.81
C ILE A 303 -17.35 -109.42 -16.52
N ARG A 304 -17.87 -108.86 -17.61
CA ARG A 304 -18.96 -109.47 -18.39
C ARG A 304 -18.59 -110.87 -18.93
N LYS A 305 -17.35 -111.07 -19.40
CA LYS A 305 -16.84 -112.39 -19.81
C LYS A 305 -16.76 -113.38 -18.64
N LEU A 306 -16.45 -112.92 -17.42
CA LEU A 306 -16.41 -113.75 -16.23
C LEU A 306 -17.83 -114.10 -15.73
N GLU A 307 -18.79 -113.17 -15.87
CA GLU A 307 -20.21 -113.41 -15.57
C GLU A 307 -20.81 -114.46 -16.53
N GLU A 308 -20.51 -114.37 -17.83
CA GLU A 308 -20.90 -115.41 -18.81
C GLU A 308 -20.26 -116.77 -18.48
N ARG A 309 -19.00 -116.81 -18.04
CA ARG A 309 -18.35 -118.06 -17.60
C ARG A 309 -18.97 -118.62 -16.31
N LYS A 310 -19.40 -117.76 -15.39
CA LYS A 310 -20.06 -118.17 -14.14
C LYS A 310 -21.44 -118.75 -14.41
N SER A 311 -22.23 -118.18 -15.33
CA SER A 311 -23.55 -118.72 -15.68
C SER A 311 -23.49 -120.09 -16.39
N ILE A 312 -22.35 -120.46 -16.99
CA ILE A 312 -22.12 -121.77 -17.61
C ILE A 312 -21.78 -122.85 -16.55
N ILE A 313 -21.26 -122.45 -15.38
CA ILE A 313 -20.83 -123.37 -14.31
C ILE A 313 -21.98 -123.69 -13.34
N ASP A 314 -22.96 -122.80 -13.17
CA ASP A 314 -24.09 -122.97 -12.24
C ASP A 314 -25.22 -123.92 -12.75
N GLN A 315 -25.02 -124.67 -13.85
CA GLN A 315 -25.96 -125.71 -14.35
C GLN A 315 -25.47 -127.16 -14.20
N SER A 316 -24.37 -127.41 -13.50
CA SER A 316 -23.87 -128.77 -13.30
C SER A 316 -23.71 -129.09 -11.82
N THR A 317 -24.33 -130.22 -11.44
CA THR A 317 -23.99 -131.15 -10.34
C THR A 317 -24.99 -131.21 -9.17
N GLN A 318 -25.88 -132.22 -9.27
CA GLN A 318 -26.77 -132.74 -8.23
C GLN A 318 -26.07 -133.80 -7.37
N THR A 319 -26.72 -134.13 -6.23
CA THR A 319 -26.72 -135.42 -5.48
C THR A 319 -25.44 -135.81 -4.71
N ALA A 320 -25.46 -136.43 -3.53
CA ALA A 320 -26.50 -136.89 -2.59
C ALA A 320 -25.80 -137.33 -1.27
N GLU A 321 -26.49 -137.32 -0.14
CA GLU A 321 -26.14 -138.11 1.06
C GLU A 321 -26.26 -139.63 0.79
N PRO A 322 -25.72 -140.53 1.65
CA PRO A 322 -26.53 -141.08 2.76
C PRO A 322 -25.77 -141.52 4.04
N GLU A 323 -26.39 -141.28 5.19
CA GLU A 323 -26.86 -142.19 6.28
C GLU A 323 -26.32 -143.67 6.45
N PRO A 324 -26.51 -144.27 7.66
CA PRO A 324 -25.57 -145.11 8.40
C PRO A 324 -25.89 -146.63 8.39
N THR A 325 -25.03 -147.44 9.04
CA THR A 325 -25.36 -148.84 9.38
C THR A 325 -24.79 -149.28 10.73
N GLU A 326 -25.69 -149.81 11.55
CA GLU A 326 -25.54 -150.47 12.86
C GLU A 326 -24.70 -151.76 12.81
N ILE A 327 -24.31 -152.30 13.98
CA ILE A 327 -24.68 -153.66 14.45
C ILE A 327 -23.91 -154.12 15.73
N LYS A 328 -24.71 -154.58 16.72
CA LYS A 328 -24.53 -155.61 17.78
C LYS A 328 -23.75 -155.33 19.07
N GLU A 329 -24.54 -154.99 20.09
CA GLU A 329 -24.73 -155.68 21.38
C GLU A 329 -23.66 -156.71 21.82
N ASP A 330 -22.79 -156.25 22.73
CA ASP A 330 -22.35 -157.03 23.89
C ASP A 330 -22.07 -156.06 25.04
N LYS A 331 -22.70 -156.31 26.19
CA LYS A 331 -22.66 -155.57 27.46
C LYS A 331 -23.41 -154.23 27.48
N ALA A 332 -24.56 -154.21 28.15
CA ALA A 332 -25.23 -152.98 28.64
C ALA A 332 -24.30 -152.03 29.44
N ALA A 333 -23.13 -152.49 29.90
CA ALA A 333 -22.07 -151.65 30.46
C ALA A 333 -21.20 -150.94 29.38
N SER A 334 -21.03 -151.54 28.20
CA SER A 334 -20.35 -150.93 27.05
C SER A 334 -21.23 -149.89 26.34
N GLU A 335 -22.55 -150.08 26.31
CA GLU A 335 -23.50 -149.07 25.81
C GLU A 335 -23.61 -147.88 26.76
N VAL A 336 -23.67 -148.10 28.07
CA VAL A 336 -23.63 -147.01 29.04
C VAL A 336 -22.28 -146.29 29.00
N GLU A 337 -21.16 -147.01 28.84
CA GLU A 337 -19.84 -146.37 28.69
C GLU A 337 -19.66 -145.71 27.31
N ASN A 338 -20.25 -146.24 26.24
CA ASN A 338 -20.26 -145.65 24.90
C ASN A 338 -21.15 -144.41 24.87
N LEU A 339 -22.37 -144.46 25.40
CA LEU A 339 -23.26 -143.31 25.61
C LEU A 339 -22.62 -142.26 26.52
N LYS A 340 -21.90 -142.68 27.57
CA LYS A 340 -21.12 -141.76 28.42
C LYS A 340 -19.93 -141.18 27.65
N SER A 341 -19.25 -141.95 26.80
CA SER A 341 -18.18 -141.43 25.94
C SER A 341 -18.71 -140.45 24.89
N GLN A 342 -19.86 -140.75 24.29
CA GLN A 342 -20.61 -139.90 23.36
C GLN A 342 -21.11 -138.64 24.05
N MET A 343 -21.63 -138.75 25.27
CA MET A 343 -22.02 -137.63 26.11
C MET A 343 -20.80 -136.76 26.44
N MET A 344 -19.65 -137.35 26.79
CA MET A 344 -18.41 -136.62 27.06
C MET A 344 -17.80 -135.98 25.81
N THR A 345 -17.92 -136.60 24.62
CA THR A 345 -17.51 -135.97 23.34
C THR A 345 -18.45 -134.84 22.97
N LEU A 346 -19.76 -135.02 23.08
CA LEU A 346 -20.74 -133.95 22.86
C LEU A 346 -20.55 -132.81 23.84
N PHE A 347 -20.25 -133.08 25.12
CA PHE A 347 -19.89 -132.05 26.09
C PHE A 347 -18.61 -131.31 25.70
N LYS A 348 -17.57 -132.01 25.25
CA LYS A 348 -16.34 -131.38 24.76
C LYS A 348 -16.57 -130.55 23.50
N GLU A 349 -17.40 -131.03 22.57
CA GLU A 349 -17.77 -130.33 21.34
C GLU A 349 -18.61 -129.09 21.64
N LEU A 350 -19.59 -129.20 22.55
CA LEU A 350 -20.38 -128.07 23.05
C LEU A 350 -19.48 -127.04 23.74
N GLN A 351 -18.56 -127.48 24.59
CA GLN A 351 -17.60 -126.60 25.26
C GLN A 351 -16.65 -125.94 24.26
N GLN A 352 -16.21 -126.66 23.23
CA GLN A 352 -15.39 -126.11 22.15
C GLN A 352 -16.17 -125.13 21.27
N ALA A 353 -17.45 -125.40 20.98
CA ALA A 353 -18.33 -124.49 20.26
C ALA A 353 -18.61 -123.23 21.08
N GLN A 354 -18.79 -123.35 22.42
CA GLN A 354 -18.93 -122.22 23.32
C GLN A 354 -17.66 -121.36 23.35
N SER A 355 -16.47 -121.96 23.47
CA SER A 355 -15.19 -121.22 23.40
C SER A 355 -15.04 -120.49 22.06
N LYS A 356 -15.40 -121.14 20.94
CA LYS A 356 -15.37 -120.50 19.61
C LYS A 356 -16.42 -119.39 19.47
N LEU A 357 -17.58 -119.54 20.09
CA LEU A 357 -18.61 -118.50 20.13
C LEU A 357 -18.11 -117.30 20.95
N ASP A 358 -17.53 -117.53 22.13
CA ASP A 358 -16.97 -116.49 22.99
C ASP A 358 -15.82 -115.74 22.28
N GLU A 359 -14.95 -116.46 21.56
CA GLU A 359 -13.91 -115.88 20.70
C GLU A 359 -14.52 -115.04 19.57
N ALA A 360 -15.56 -115.53 18.90
CA ALA A 360 -16.26 -114.81 17.84
C ALA A 360 -17.00 -113.56 18.36
N GLU A 361 -17.60 -113.64 19.55
CA GLU A 361 -18.20 -112.50 20.24
C GLU A 361 -17.15 -111.47 20.66
N GLY A 362 -16.00 -111.92 21.14
CA GLY A 362 -14.84 -111.07 21.42
C GLY A 362 -14.33 -110.36 20.17
N MET A 363 -14.19 -111.08 19.05
CA MET A 363 -13.83 -110.50 17.75
C MET A 363 -14.89 -109.53 17.24
N LYS A 364 -16.17 -109.86 17.35
CA LYS A 364 -17.29 -108.98 16.97
C LYS A 364 -17.26 -107.69 17.78
N LYS A 365 -17.03 -107.77 19.10
CA LYS A 365 -16.93 -106.59 19.98
C LYS A 365 -15.73 -105.72 19.60
N ASN A 366 -14.56 -106.33 19.37
CA ASN A 366 -13.38 -105.61 18.89
C ASN A 366 -13.62 -104.89 17.56
N LEU A 367 -14.23 -105.59 16.59
CA LEU A 367 -14.60 -104.99 15.30
C LEU A 367 -15.62 -103.88 15.46
N GLN A 368 -16.62 -104.03 16.34
CA GLN A 368 -17.57 -102.96 16.66
C GLN A 368 -16.89 -101.74 17.28
N ASP A 369 -15.98 -101.94 18.23
CA ASP A 369 -15.24 -100.85 18.86
C ASP A 369 -14.33 -100.13 17.86
N ARG A 370 -13.67 -100.88 16.96
CA ARG A 370 -12.91 -100.29 15.84
C ARG A 370 -13.79 -99.55 14.85
N CYS A 371 -14.97 -100.06 14.52
CA CYS A 371 -15.93 -99.33 13.67
C CYS A 371 -16.36 -98.01 14.33
N ARG A 372 -16.64 -98.02 15.65
CA ARG A 372 -16.98 -96.81 16.40
C ARG A 372 -15.83 -95.80 16.43
N GLU A 373 -14.60 -96.27 16.61
CA GLU A 373 -13.40 -95.42 16.60
C GLU A 373 -13.22 -94.74 15.23
N VAL A 374 -13.34 -95.50 14.14
CA VAL A 374 -13.29 -94.95 12.77
C VAL A 374 -14.44 -93.98 12.50
N GLU A 375 -15.65 -94.27 12.99
CA GLU A 375 -16.79 -93.34 12.88
C GLU A 375 -16.52 -92.03 13.63
N GLN A 376 -15.91 -92.10 14.81
CA GLN A 376 -15.50 -90.94 15.59
C GLN A 376 -14.39 -90.15 14.88
N ASP A 377 -13.37 -90.82 14.34
CA ASP A 377 -12.31 -90.19 13.55
C ASP A 377 -12.88 -89.52 12.29
N MET A 378 -13.82 -90.17 11.61
CA MET A 378 -14.51 -89.59 10.45
C MET A 378 -15.35 -88.36 10.84
N ALA A 379 -15.98 -88.37 12.02
CA ALA A 379 -16.71 -87.20 12.52
C ALA A 379 -15.76 -86.04 12.86
N THR A 380 -14.63 -86.31 13.51
CA THR A 380 -13.64 -85.28 13.86
C THR A 380 -12.96 -84.70 12.63
N LEU A 381 -12.56 -85.51 11.65
CA LEU A 381 -11.99 -85.04 10.38
C LEU A 381 -12.98 -84.19 9.58
N LYS A 382 -14.27 -84.56 9.58
CA LYS A 382 -15.31 -83.72 8.96
C LYS A 382 -15.46 -82.37 9.65
N ALA A 383 -15.44 -82.33 10.98
CA ALA A 383 -15.50 -81.07 11.73
C ALA A 383 -14.27 -80.19 11.43
N GLN A 384 -13.07 -80.76 11.41
CA GLN A 384 -11.83 -80.05 11.07
C GLN A 384 -11.84 -79.52 9.63
N LEU A 385 -12.41 -80.27 8.67
CA LEU A 385 -12.56 -79.80 7.29
C LEU A 385 -13.47 -78.57 7.20
N VAL A 386 -14.58 -78.56 7.92
CA VAL A 386 -15.50 -77.41 7.98
C VAL A 386 -14.82 -76.21 8.62
N GLU A 387 -14.08 -76.40 9.72
CA GLU A 387 -13.30 -75.33 10.35
C GLU A 387 -12.25 -74.76 9.40
N LYS A 388 -11.51 -75.61 8.68
CA LYS A 388 -10.54 -75.18 7.67
C LYS A 388 -11.20 -74.39 6.54
N GLN A 389 -12.38 -74.80 6.08
CA GLN A 389 -13.15 -74.07 5.07
C GLN A 389 -13.62 -72.70 5.58
N ALA A 390 -14.05 -72.61 6.85
CA ALA A 390 -14.43 -71.35 7.47
C ALA A 390 -13.23 -70.39 7.59
N VAL A 391 -12.07 -70.89 8.05
CA VAL A 391 -10.82 -70.10 8.11
C VAL A 391 -10.38 -69.67 6.71
N GLN A 392 -10.52 -70.52 5.70
CA GLN A 392 -10.19 -70.16 4.32
C GLN A 392 -11.10 -69.02 3.80
N ALA A 393 -12.40 -69.12 4.01
CA ALA A 393 -13.35 -68.07 3.61
C ALA A 393 -13.05 -66.74 4.33
N GLU A 394 -12.67 -66.80 5.61
CA GLU A 394 -12.26 -65.61 6.36
C GLU A 394 -10.94 -65.02 5.85
N ASN A 395 -9.98 -65.87 5.45
CA ASN A 395 -8.73 -65.43 4.85
C ASN A 395 -8.97 -64.73 3.50
N ASP A 396 -9.84 -65.30 2.65
CA ASP A 396 -10.23 -64.72 1.37
C ASP A 396 -10.95 -63.37 1.57
N ARG A 397 -11.81 -63.28 2.59
CA ARG A 397 -12.48 -62.01 2.99
C ARG A 397 -11.46 -60.96 3.43
N LEU A 398 -10.53 -61.32 4.31
CA LEU A 398 -9.47 -60.42 4.79
C LEU A 398 -8.54 -59.98 3.65
N LYS A 399 -8.24 -60.87 2.71
CA LYS A 399 -7.42 -60.55 1.53
C LYS A 399 -8.09 -59.49 0.65
N LEU A 400 -9.39 -59.61 0.40
CA LEU A 400 -10.15 -58.58 -0.33
C LEU A 400 -10.20 -57.25 0.43
N GLN A 401 -10.31 -57.29 1.77
CA GLN A 401 -10.24 -56.07 2.59
C GLN A 401 -8.86 -55.41 2.49
N LEU A 402 -7.79 -56.20 2.54
CA LEU A 402 -6.42 -55.71 2.39
C LEU A 402 -6.20 -55.09 1.00
N GLU A 403 -6.65 -55.75 -0.07
CA GLU A 403 -6.57 -55.24 -1.45
C GLU A 403 -7.36 -53.93 -1.62
N SER A 404 -8.55 -53.83 -1.01
CA SER A 404 -9.36 -52.61 -1.00
C SER A 404 -8.66 -51.45 -0.28
N VAL A 405 -8.15 -51.68 0.93
CA VAL A 405 -7.40 -50.67 1.69
C VAL A 405 -6.11 -50.27 0.96
N GLN A 406 -5.42 -51.23 0.33
CA GLN A 406 -4.23 -50.95 -0.46
C GLN A 406 -4.56 -50.08 -1.69
N ALA A 407 -5.67 -50.34 -2.39
CA ALA A 407 -6.12 -49.51 -3.50
C ALA A 407 -6.50 -48.09 -3.04
N GLN A 408 -7.20 -47.98 -1.90
CA GLN A 408 -7.55 -46.70 -1.30
C GLN A 408 -6.29 -45.88 -0.94
N ASN A 409 -5.30 -46.51 -0.32
CA ASN A 409 -4.03 -45.88 0.03
C ASN A 409 -3.28 -45.37 -1.21
N GLN A 410 -3.27 -46.15 -2.31
CA GLN A 410 -2.67 -45.71 -3.58
C GLN A 410 -3.37 -44.48 -4.16
N ILE A 411 -4.69 -44.38 -4.06
CA ILE A 411 -5.46 -43.21 -4.51
C ILE A 411 -5.13 -42.00 -3.63
N GLU A 412 -5.12 -42.16 -2.31
CA GLU A 412 -4.75 -41.10 -1.38
C GLU A 412 -3.32 -40.59 -1.59
N GLN A 413 -2.38 -41.50 -1.88
CA GLN A 413 -0.99 -41.14 -2.19
C GLN A 413 -0.90 -40.31 -3.47
N LYS A 414 -1.66 -40.67 -4.51
CA LYS A 414 -1.74 -39.89 -5.76
C LYS A 414 -2.35 -38.51 -5.51
N LYS A 415 -3.46 -38.45 -4.79
CA LYS A 415 -4.14 -37.19 -4.42
C LYS A 415 -3.21 -36.27 -3.62
N ALA A 416 -2.52 -36.79 -2.61
CA ALA A 416 -1.53 -36.03 -1.86
C ALA A 416 -0.35 -35.54 -2.74
N GLY A 417 0.01 -36.28 -3.79
CA GLY A 417 0.97 -35.84 -4.81
C GLY A 417 0.45 -34.68 -5.65
N GLU A 418 -0.80 -34.75 -6.11
CA GLU A 418 -1.47 -33.68 -6.85
C GLU A 418 -1.63 -32.41 -6.01
N ASP A 419 -1.99 -32.53 -4.73
CA ASP A 419 -2.08 -31.41 -3.80
C ASP A 419 -0.72 -30.74 -3.56
N ARG A 420 0.37 -31.53 -3.45
CA ARG A 420 1.74 -30.98 -3.38
C ARG A 420 2.11 -30.21 -4.64
N ASN A 421 1.75 -30.72 -5.83
CA ASN A 421 2.01 -30.05 -7.09
C ASN A 421 1.20 -28.75 -7.21
N THR A 422 -0.06 -28.76 -6.79
CA THR A 422 -0.94 -27.58 -6.77
C THR A 422 -0.41 -26.53 -5.80
N LEU A 423 0.05 -26.94 -4.61
CA LEU A 423 0.69 -26.04 -3.66
C LEU A 423 1.99 -25.45 -4.20
N ALA A 424 2.81 -26.23 -4.91
CA ALA A 424 4.03 -25.75 -5.56
C ALA A 424 3.69 -24.69 -6.63
N GLN A 425 2.71 -24.97 -7.50
CA GLN A 425 2.25 -24.00 -8.50
C GLN A 425 1.71 -22.72 -7.87
N LEU A 426 0.97 -22.82 -6.76
CA LEU A 426 0.47 -21.64 -6.04
C LEU A 426 1.61 -20.82 -5.41
N LYS A 427 2.63 -21.48 -4.86
CA LYS A 427 3.84 -20.82 -4.35
C LYS A 427 4.61 -20.11 -5.45
N ASP A 428 4.75 -20.74 -6.62
CA ASP A 428 5.42 -20.12 -7.78
C ASP A 428 4.63 -18.91 -8.28
N ALA A 429 3.30 -19.03 -8.38
CA ALA A 429 2.42 -17.92 -8.76
C ALA A 429 2.48 -16.75 -7.76
N TYR A 430 2.49 -17.04 -6.45
CA TYR A 430 2.64 -16.03 -5.41
C TYR A 430 4.00 -15.33 -5.48
N THR A 431 5.08 -16.10 -5.66
CA THR A 431 6.44 -15.57 -5.78
C THR A 431 6.54 -14.65 -7.00
N LYS A 432 6.00 -15.08 -8.14
CA LYS A 432 5.95 -14.25 -9.35
C LYS A 432 5.14 -12.97 -9.17
N LEU A 433 3.97 -13.04 -8.54
CA LEU A 433 3.17 -11.85 -8.26
C LEU A 433 3.91 -10.87 -7.32
N PHE A 434 4.67 -11.40 -6.37
CA PHE A 434 5.50 -10.61 -5.48
C PHE A 434 6.66 -9.93 -6.22
N GLU A 435 7.32 -10.64 -7.14
CA GLU A 435 8.34 -10.07 -8.04
C GLU A 435 7.74 -8.96 -8.92
N ASP A 436 6.62 -9.22 -9.61
CA ASP A 436 5.92 -8.25 -10.45
C ASP A 436 5.50 -6.99 -9.64
N TYR A 437 5.04 -7.16 -8.39
CA TYR A 437 4.70 -6.05 -7.51
C TYR A 437 5.93 -5.20 -7.15
N ASN A 438 7.06 -5.82 -6.84
CA ASN A 438 8.30 -5.12 -6.53
C ASN A 438 8.83 -4.37 -7.75
N GLU A 439 8.80 -4.98 -8.94
CA GLU A 439 9.18 -4.33 -10.19
C GLU A 439 8.30 -3.10 -10.47
N LEU A 440 6.99 -3.21 -10.29
CA LEU A 440 6.06 -2.09 -10.43
C LEU A 440 6.33 -0.97 -9.42
N GLN A 441 6.71 -1.31 -8.18
CA GLN A 441 7.10 -0.33 -7.17
C GLN A 441 8.38 0.41 -7.55
N GLU A 442 9.40 -0.29 -8.02
CA GLU A 442 10.66 0.34 -8.45
C GLU A 442 10.45 1.20 -9.70
N GLU A 443 9.65 0.74 -10.66
CA GLU A 443 9.25 1.54 -11.82
C GLU A 443 8.45 2.79 -11.42
N ARG A 444 7.57 2.68 -10.40
CA ARG A 444 6.85 3.84 -9.83
C ARG A 444 7.82 4.83 -9.19
N LYS A 445 8.75 4.37 -8.34
CA LYS A 445 9.77 5.22 -7.70
C LYS A 445 10.67 5.90 -8.73
N LYS A 446 11.04 5.19 -9.80
CA LYS A 446 11.84 5.73 -10.90
C LYS A 446 11.08 6.82 -11.66
N ARG A 447 9.80 6.60 -11.99
CA ARG A 447 8.95 7.63 -12.60
C ARG A 447 8.77 8.84 -11.70
N GLU A 448 8.53 8.63 -10.41
CA GLU A 448 8.41 9.71 -9.42
C GLU A 448 9.71 10.52 -9.31
N SER A 449 10.86 9.84 -9.24
CA SER A 449 12.17 10.49 -9.23
C SER A 449 12.44 11.27 -10.52
N GLN A 450 12.05 10.73 -11.68
CA GLN A 450 12.18 11.41 -12.97
C GLN A 450 11.26 12.63 -13.08
N LEU A 451 10.04 12.56 -12.57
CA LEU A 451 9.11 13.70 -12.53
C LEU A 451 9.65 14.80 -11.61
N VAL A 452 10.11 14.46 -10.41
CA VAL A 452 10.74 15.43 -9.50
C VAL A 452 11.98 16.06 -10.11
N GLN A 453 12.86 15.26 -10.74
CA GLN A 453 14.02 15.79 -11.45
C GLN A 453 13.61 16.74 -12.59
N ARG A 454 12.57 16.39 -13.36
CA ARG A 454 12.06 17.23 -14.44
C ARG A 454 11.46 18.53 -13.93
N GLU A 455 10.63 18.47 -12.89
CA GLU A 455 10.05 19.66 -12.24
C GLU A 455 11.14 20.61 -11.72
N VAL A 456 12.19 20.07 -11.09
CA VAL A 456 13.34 20.87 -10.62
C VAL A 456 14.09 21.49 -11.80
N VAL A 457 14.30 20.77 -12.89
CA VAL A 457 14.94 21.31 -14.10
C VAL A 457 14.09 22.42 -14.73
N ASP A 458 12.78 22.22 -14.83
CA ASP A 458 11.85 23.21 -15.38
C ASP A 458 11.83 24.49 -14.51
N GLU A 459 11.82 24.36 -13.17
CA GLU A 459 11.91 25.50 -12.25
C GLU A 459 13.26 26.25 -12.39
N LEU A 460 14.38 25.53 -12.50
CA LEU A 460 15.69 26.15 -12.71
C LEU A 460 15.76 26.87 -14.06
N GLN A 461 15.16 26.30 -15.11
CA GLN A 461 15.08 26.91 -16.43
C GLN A 461 14.23 28.19 -16.40
N GLU A 462 13.10 28.18 -15.71
CA GLU A 462 12.27 29.38 -15.52
C GLU A 462 13.06 30.47 -14.77
N ARG A 463 13.72 30.14 -13.66
CA ARG A 463 14.56 31.10 -12.92
C ARG A 463 15.70 31.65 -13.78
N LEU A 464 16.32 30.82 -14.62
CA LEU A 464 17.37 31.25 -15.55
C LEU A 464 16.82 32.24 -16.58
N THR A 465 15.70 31.93 -17.22
CA THR A 465 15.09 32.82 -18.23
C THR A 465 14.65 34.16 -17.64
N VAL A 466 14.10 34.16 -16.41
CA VAL A 466 13.76 35.40 -15.69
C VAL A 466 15.02 36.21 -15.37
N ALA A 467 16.10 35.56 -14.94
CA ALA A 467 17.37 36.23 -14.67
C ALA A 467 17.99 36.82 -15.95
N GLU A 468 17.94 36.10 -17.07
CA GLU A 468 18.39 36.56 -18.38
C GLU A 468 17.60 37.78 -18.86
N GLN A 469 16.26 37.75 -18.73
CA GLN A 469 15.41 38.90 -19.05
C GLN A 469 15.72 40.11 -18.17
N ALA A 470 15.93 39.91 -16.87
CA ALA A 470 16.31 40.99 -15.95
C ALA A 470 17.68 41.58 -16.30
N LEU A 471 18.64 40.76 -16.72
CA LEU A 471 19.95 41.22 -17.20
C LEU A 471 19.81 42.02 -18.50
N ALA A 472 19.02 41.55 -19.45
CA ALA A 472 18.74 42.29 -20.69
C ALA A 472 18.07 43.65 -20.41
N ALA A 473 17.10 43.70 -19.50
CA ALA A 473 16.45 44.95 -19.09
C ALA A 473 17.44 45.93 -18.43
N LYS A 474 18.34 45.43 -17.56
CA LYS A 474 19.41 46.25 -16.98
C LYS A 474 20.39 46.74 -18.05
N GLN A 475 20.74 45.91 -19.02
CA GLN A 475 21.61 46.30 -20.13
C GLN A 475 20.99 47.41 -20.98
N ASN A 476 19.70 47.29 -21.33
CA ASN A 476 18.97 48.36 -22.02
C ASN A 476 18.98 49.66 -21.22
N LYS A 477 18.78 49.59 -19.89
CA LYS A 477 18.81 50.79 -19.05
C LYS A 477 20.19 51.43 -18.99
N ILE A 478 21.25 50.62 -18.96
CA ILE A 478 22.62 51.12 -19.04
C ILE A 478 22.85 51.86 -20.37
N ASP A 479 22.35 51.32 -21.47
CA ASP A 479 22.55 51.92 -22.79
C ASP A 479 21.74 53.21 -22.96
N GLU A 480 20.51 53.28 -22.42
CA GLU A 480 19.75 54.54 -22.30
C GLU A 480 20.53 55.59 -21.49
N MET A 481 21.04 55.20 -20.31
CA MET A 481 21.80 56.12 -19.46
C MET A 481 23.08 56.60 -20.14
N LYS A 482 23.79 55.73 -20.87
CA LYS A 482 24.96 56.13 -21.66
C LYS A 482 24.60 57.15 -22.75
N GLN A 483 23.49 56.96 -23.43
CA GLN A 483 23.02 57.91 -24.45
C GLN A 483 22.66 59.26 -23.82
N GLU A 484 21.95 59.26 -22.68
CA GLU A 484 21.63 60.48 -21.93
C GLU A 484 22.91 61.19 -21.47
N MET A 485 23.87 60.46 -20.92
CA MET A 485 25.16 61.01 -20.50
C MET A 485 25.89 61.68 -21.65
N PHE A 486 25.97 61.02 -22.81
CA PHE A 486 26.60 61.60 -24.00
C PHE A 486 25.89 62.86 -24.50
N GLN A 487 24.55 62.91 -24.43
CA GLN A 487 23.82 64.13 -24.78
C GLN A 487 24.11 65.26 -23.78
N LYS A 488 24.17 64.95 -22.48
CA LYS A 488 24.51 65.94 -21.44
C LYS A 488 25.94 66.45 -21.56
N GLU A 489 26.88 65.61 -21.97
CA GLU A 489 28.25 66.02 -22.28
C GLU A 489 28.29 67.09 -23.39
N LYS A 490 27.54 66.88 -24.49
CA LYS A 490 27.41 67.89 -25.56
C LYS A 490 26.78 69.20 -25.10
N ASP A 491 25.74 69.11 -24.27
CA ASP A 491 25.09 70.30 -23.71
C ASP A 491 26.08 71.08 -22.82
N LEU A 492 26.91 70.37 -22.02
CA LEU A 492 27.95 70.96 -21.18
C LEU A 492 29.05 71.65 -22.01
N GLU A 493 29.49 71.04 -23.11
CA GLU A 493 30.42 71.68 -24.06
C GLU A 493 29.84 73.00 -24.56
N THR A 494 28.56 73.03 -24.91
CA THR A 494 27.87 74.25 -25.39
C THR A 494 27.81 75.34 -24.30
N ILE A 495 27.51 74.97 -23.06
CA ILE A 495 27.52 75.91 -21.93
C ILE A 495 28.91 76.51 -21.71
N SER A 496 29.97 75.70 -21.86
CA SER A 496 31.35 76.19 -21.71
C SER A 496 31.69 77.27 -22.75
N VAL A 497 31.19 77.13 -23.99
CA VAL A 497 31.34 78.12 -25.06
C VAL A 497 30.57 79.40 -24.73
N PHE A 498 29.31 79.30 -24.29
CA PHE A 498 28.54 80.49 -23.90
C PHE A 498 29.15 81.24 -22.71
N LYS A 499 29.75 80.52 -21.77
CA LYS A 499 30.47 81.13 -20.65
C LYS A 499 31.68 81.92 -21.15
N ALA A 500 32.50 81.33 -22.02
CA ALA A 500 33.64 82.01 -22.62
C ALA A 500 33.19 83.24 -23.45
N GLN A 501 32.08 83.13 -24.19
CA GLN A 501 31.51 84.24 -24.94
C GLN A 501 31.09 85.40 -24.02
N ALA A 502 30.43 85.11 -22.90
CA ALA A 502 30.04 86.12 -21.92
C ALA A 502 31.25 86.81 -21.28
N GLU A 503 32.31 86.06 -20.98
CA GLU A 503 33.57 86.61 -20.45
C GLU A 503 34.23 87.56 -21.46
N VAL A 504 34.31 87.19 -22.74
CA VAL A 504 34.84 88.05 -23.81
C VAL A 504 34.03 89.33 -23.93
N TYR A 505 32.70 89.25 -24.03
CA TYR A 505 31.86 90.45 -24.12
C TYR A 505 31.97 91.35 -22.90
N SER A 506 32.09 90.77 -21.70
CA SER A 506 32.32 91.57 -20.49
C SER A 506 33.66 92.29 -20.54
N SER A 507 34.72 91.61 -20.97
CA SER A 507 36.05 92.18 -21.14
C SER A 507 36.05 93.31 -22.19
N ASP A 508 35.44 93.07 -23.35
CA ASP A 508 35.32 94.06 -24.43
C ASP A 508 34.54 95.28 -23.98
N PHE A 509 33.44 95.09 -23.23
CA PHE A 509 32.68 96.19 -22.65
C PHE A 509 33.52 97.04 -21.68
N TYR A 510 34.30 96.41 -20.79
CA TYR A 510 35.19 97.14 -19.87
C TYR A 510 36.33 97.84 -20.60
N ALA A 511 36.93 97.20 -21.62
CA ALA A 511 37.98 97.80 -22.43
C ALA A 511 37.46 99.02 -23.20
N GLU A 512 36.29 98.91 -23.83
CA GLU A 512 35.61 100.01 -24.54
C GLU A 512 35.25 101.15 -23.60
N ARG A 513 34.76 100.83 -22.40
CA ARG A 513 34.47 101.83 -21.37
C ARG A 513 35.74 102.58 -20.94
N ALA A 514 36.82 101.86 -20.63
CA ALA A 514 38.08 102.47 -20.25
C ALA A 514 38.68 103.32 -21.38
N ALA A 515 38.55 102.89 -22.64
CA ALA A 515 38.95 103.67 -23.80
C ALA A 515 38.11 104.96 -23.95
N ARG A 516 36.79 104.87 -23.78
CA ARG A 516 35.89 106.03 -23.77
C ARG A 516 36.24 107.01 -22.65
N GLU A 517 36.47 106.53 -21.44
CA GLU A 517 36.84 107.37 -20.29
C GLU A 517 38.16 108.13 -20.55
N LYS A 518 39.19 107.45 -21.08
CA LYS A 518 40.44 108.11 -21.51
C LYS A 518 40.22 109.15 -22.60
N LEU A 519 39.40 108.86 -23.61
CA LEU A 519 39.08 109.81 -24.66
C LEU A 519 38.33 111.02 -24.10
N HIS A 520 37.41 110.79 -23.15
CA HIS A 520 36.71 111.85 -22.44
C HIS A 520 37.67 112.72 -21.61
N GLU A 521 38.62 112.12 -20.89
CA GLU A 521 39.67 112.84 -20.15
C GLU A 521 40.55 113.69 -21.08
N GLU A 522 41.00 113.14 -22.21
CA GLU A 522 41.78 113.87 -23.21
C GLU A 522 40.99 115.02 -23.84
N ARG A 523 39.70 114.78 -24.14
CA ARG A 523 38.78 115.80 -24.65
C ARG A 523 38.62 116.95 -23.66
N GLU A 524 38.45 116.66 -22.37
CA GLU A 524 38.35 117.68 -21.32
C GLU A 524 39.66 118.44 -21.14
N ARG A 525 40.80 117.75 -21.18
CA ARG A 525 42.14 118.39 -21.17
C ARG A 525 42.31 119.35 -22.34
N LEU A 526 41.98 118.93 -23.56
CA LEU A 526 42.08 119.76 -24.76
C LEU A 526 41.09 120.93 -24.72
N ALA A 527 39.87 120.73 -24.23
CA ALA A 527 38.88 121.79 -24.06
C ALA A 527 39.37 122.86 -23.07
N ALA A 528 39.97 122.45 -21.94
CA ALA A 528 40.57 123.38 -20.97
C ALA A 528 41.76 124.16 -21.58
N GLN A 529 42.61 123.50 -22.38
CA GLN A 529 43.70 124.18 -23.09
C GLN A 529 43.18 125.18 -24.12
N LEU A 530 42.15 124.82 -24.88
CA LEU A 530 41.52 125.69 -25.86
C LEU A 530 40.89 126.92 -25.20
N GLU A 531 40.17 126.75 -24.08
CA GLU A 531 39.63 127.86 -23.30
C GLU A 531 40.72 128.77 -22.71
N PHE A 532 41.86 128.21 -22.27
CA PHE A 532 43.01 129.00 -21.83
C PHE A 532 43.59 129.86 -22.97
N VAL A 533 43.81 129.27 -24.15
CA VAL A 533 44.32 129.99 -25.33
C VAL A 533 43.31 131.05 -25.81
N LYS A 534 42.01 130.75 -25.81
CA LYS A 534 40.96 131.74 -26.11
C LYS A 534 41.02 132.93 -25.15
N LYS A 535 41.17 132.69 -23.84
CA LYS A 535 41.32 133.75 -22.84
C LYS A 535 42.57 134.59 -23.09
N GLN A 536 43.71 133.96 -23.38
CA GLN A 536 44.93 134.69 -23.74
C GLN A 536 44.77 135.53 -25.02
N ASN A 537 44.13 134.98 -26.06
CA ASN A 537 43.83 135.74 -27.29
C ASN A 537 42.88 136.92 -27.01
N SER A 538 41.84 136.72 -26.20
CA SER A 538 40.94 137.81 -25.78
C SER A 538 41.70 138.88 -25.01
N GLN A 539 42.57 138.50 -24.08
CA GLN A 539 43.43 139.44 -23.33
C GLN A 539 44.36 140.23 -24.27
N LEU A 540 45.04 139.57 -25.20
CA LEU A 540 45.90 140.24 -26.18
C LEU A 540 45.10 141.15 -27.12
N GLN A 541 43.89 140.75 -27.52
CA GLN A 541 42.99 141.58 -28.31
C GLN A 541 42.54 142.82 -27.51
N GLU A 542 42.19 142.66 -26.24
CA GLU A 542 41.85 143.76 -25.34
C GLU A 542 43.05 144.69 -25.11
N GLU A 543 44.27 144.15 -24.98
CA GLU A 543 45.50 144.93 -24.88
C GLU A 543 45.76 145.73 -26.17
N MET A 544 45.66 145.10 -27.33
CA MET A 544 45.75 145.75 -28.65
C MET A 544 44.70 146.85 -28.82
N ASP A 545 43.44 146.56 -28.50
CA ASP A 545 42.35 147.53 -28.55
C ASP A 545 42.58 148.66 -27.55
N SER A 546 43.10 148.38 -26.36
CA SER A 546 43.40 149.39 -25.34
C SER A 546 44.58 150.28 -25.74
N LEU A 547 45.58 149.73 -26.42
CA LEU A 547 46.69 150.48 -27.02
C LEU A 547 46.20 151.32 -28.20
N GLY A 548 45.34 150.75 -29.06
CA GLY A 548 44.68 151.47 -30.15
C GLY A 548 43.82 152.62 -29.63
N ARG A 549 43.02 152.41 -28.57
CA ARG A 549 42.24 153.45 -27.88
C ARG A 549 43.13 154.49 -27.19
N ARG A 550 44.22 154.08 -26.53
CA ARG A 550 45.20 155.01 -25.93
C ARG A 550 45.88 155.88 -26.99
N SER A 551 46.30 155.28 -28.09
CA SER A 551 46.87 155.98 -29.26
C SER A 551 45.85 156.96 -29.88
N LEU A 552 44.60 156.52 -30.10
CA LEU A 552 43.52 157.38 -30.57
C LEU A 552 43.24 158.54 -29.61
N ASN A 553 43.13 158.28 -28.31
CA ASN A 553 42.91 159.30 -27.28
C ASN A 553 44.08 160.29 -27.20
N GLU A 554 45.32 159.85 -27.41
CA GLU A 554 46.48 160.73 -27.49
C GLU A 554 46.43 161.60 -28.76
N MET A 555 46.05 161.02 -29.90
CA MET A 555 45.80 161.78 -31.14
C MET A 555 44.70 162.83 -30.95
N GLN A 556 43.60 162.47 -30.26
CA GLN A 556 42.45 163.33 -30.01
C GLN A 556 42.79 164.46 -29.03
N ARG A 557 43.63 164.20 -28.01
CA ARG A 557 44.12 165.25 -27.07
C ARG A 557 44.97 166.33 -27.74
N ARG A 558 45.52 166.08 -28.93
CA ARG A 558 46.26 167.09 -29.70
C ARG A 558 45.34 167.99 -30.55
N HIS A 559 44.03 167.71 -30.66
CA HIS A 559 43.09 168.47 -31.49
C HIS A 559 41.63 168.51 -30.97
N VAL A 560 41.27 169.41 -30.04
CA VAL A 560 39.85 169.66 -29.71
C VAL A 560 39.49 171.14 -29.74
N SER A 561 38.53 171.49 -30.63
CA SER A 561 37.62 172.64 -30.47
C SER A 561 36.25 172.38 -31.15
N LEU A 562 35.23 172.33 -30.29
CA LEU A 562 33.84 172.84 -30.35
C LEU A 562 32.81 172.53 -31.48
N GLY A 563 31.62 172.08 -31.02
CA GLY A 563 30.27 172.24 -31.62
C GLY A 563 29.70 170.94 -32.22
N GLY A 564 28.67 170.26 -31.71
CA GLY A 564 27.30 170.66 -31.30
C GLY A 564 26.37 170.49 -32.53
N SER A 565 25.39 169.58 -32.65
CA SER A 565 24.20 169.24 -31.85
C SER A 565 23.43 168.06 -32.53
N PRO A 566 22.37 167.47 -31.94
CA PRO A 566 22.12 166.02 -32.04
C PRO A 566 20.76 165.57 -32.61
N HIS A 567 20.65 164.23 -32.71
CA HIS A 567 19.47 163.34 -32.64
C HIS A 567 19.08 162.57 -33.92
N GLY A 568 19.03 161.24 -33.76
CA GLY A 568 18.43 160.29 -34.70
C GLY A 568 19.25 159.01 -34.80
N ALA A 569 18.93 158.03 -33.95
CA ALA A 569 19.66 156.79 -33.75
C ALA A 569 19.87 155.93 -35.02
N GLY A 570 21.14 155.60 -35.31
CA GLY A 570 21.58 154.21 -35.49
C GLY A 570 21.30 153.50 -36.83
N ALA A 571 21.60 154.14 -37.96
CA ALA A 571 22.08 153.44 -39.16
C ALA A 571 23.52 152.95 -38.91
N SER A 572 24.14 151.93 -39.50
CA SER A 572 23.78 150.86 -40.44
C SER A 572 25.12 150.12 -40.74
N LEU A 573 25.05 149.03 -41.49
CA LEU A 573 26.07 148.53 -42.43
C LEU A 573 27.29 147.71 -41.91
N VAL A 574 27.21 146.42 -42.29
CA VAL A 574 28.14 145.69 -43.19
C VAL A 574 29.20 144.78 -42.58
N GLY A 575 29.17 143.53 -43.08
CA GLY A 575 30.31 142.61 -43.16
C GLY A 575 29.87 141.15 -43.02
N ARG A 576 29.16 140.57 -44.00
CA ARG A 576 29.73 139.76 -45.11
C ARG A 576 29.94 138.27 -44.73
N GLY A 577 29.22 137.40 -45.45
CA GLY A 577 29.52 135.97 -45.69
C GLY A 577 29.01 135.03 -44.59
N THR A 578 28.30 133.93 -44.84
CA THR A 578 28.18 133.13 -46.06
C THR A 578 26.91 132.27 -45.96
N ASP A 579 26.23 132.10 -47.10
CA ASP A 579 25.09 131.22 -47.34
C ASP A 579 25.28 129.81 -46.78
N TRP A 580 24.21 129.24 -46.19
CA TRP A 580 23.71 127.87 -46.41
C TRP A 580 22.35 127.75 -45.70
N GLN A 581 21.26 128.17 -46.36
CA GLN A 581 19.89 127.82 -45.96
C GLN A 581 19.12 127.20 -47.13
N GLN A 582 18.65 125.98 -46.89
CA GLN A 582 17.38 125.38 -47.33
C GLN A 582 17.09 125.31 -48.83
N GLY A 583 17.33 124.12 -49.41
CA GLY A 583 16.47 123.56 -50.45
C GLY A 583 15.44 122.63 -49.81
N ASN A 584 14.16 123.01 -49.88
CA ASN A 584 13.01 122.20 -49.46
C ASN A 584 13.00 120.84 -50.19
N ILE A 585 13.15 119.75 -49.44
CA ILE A 585 12.79 118.41 -49.89
C ILE A 585 11.27 118.26 -49.64
N PRO A 586 10.44 117.84 -50.61
CA PRO A 586 9.04 117.53 -50.34
C PRO A 586 8.94 116.47 -49.25
N GLU A 587 8.26 116.78 -48.15
CA GLU A 587 8.29 116.01 -46.89
C GLU A 587 7.70 114.57 -47.01
N HIS A 588 7.09 114.23 -48.16
CA HIS A 588 6.41 112.96 -48.39
C HIS A 588 6.64 112.40 -49.82
N ALA A 589 7.90 112.19 -50.23
CA ALA A 589 8.23 111.60 -51.53
C ALA A 589 8.85 110.20 -51.41
N CYS A 590 8.40 109.24 -52.22
CA CYS A 590 8.98 107.90 -52.25
C CYS A 590 10.36 107.91 -52.92
N PRO A 591 11.43 107.43 -52.26
CA PRO A 591 12.80 107.51 -52.81
C PRO A 591 13.06 106.60 -54.02
N LYS A 592 12.17 105.64 -54.34
CA LYS A 592 12.35 104.73 -55.50
C LYS A 592 11.69 105.26 -56.78
N CYS A 593 10.47 105.78 -56.70
CA CYS A 593 9.71 106.26 -57.88
C CYS A 593 9.50 107.78 -57.91
N ASN A 594 9.91 108.50 -56.85
CA ASN A 594 9.79 109.95 -56.69
C ASN A 594 8.35 110.50 -56.76
N GLU A 595 7.37 109.66 -56.42
CA GLU A 595 5.96 110.04 -56.32
C GLU A 595 5.71 110.81 -55.02
N ILE A 596 5.08 112.00 -55.12
CA ILE A 596 4.75 112.87 -53.99
C ILE A 596 3.39 112.47 -53.47
N LEU A 597 3.35 112.04 -52.21
CA LEU A 597 2.14 111.56 -51.54
C LEU A 597 1.64 112.62 -50.55
N PRO A 598 0.31 112.70 -50.32
CA PRO A 598 -0.29 113.78 -49.55
C PRO A 598 0.06 113.74 -48.05
N ASP A 599 0.46 112.59 -47.51
CA ASP A 599 0.75 112.37 -46.09
C ASP A 599 1.70 111.18 -45.85
N LEU A 600 2.22 111.06 -44.62
CA LEU A 600 3.20 110.05 -44.20
C LEU A 600 2.64 108.62 -44.21
N ASP A 601 1.35 108.42 -43.90
CA ASP A 601 0.72 107.09 -43.88
C ASP A 601 0.61 106.53 -45.31
N SER A 602 0.21 107.41 -46.25
CA SER A 602 0.21 107.11 -47.69
C SER A 602 1.62 106.74 -48.19
N LEU A 603 2.66 107.44 -47.73
CA LEU A 603 4.06 107.12 -48.06
C LEU A 603 4.50 105.78 -47.47
N GLN A 604 4.11 105.46 -46.24
CA GLN A 604 4.52 104.23 -45.56
C GLN A 604 3.88 102.99 -46.19
N ILE A 605 2.62 103.08 -46.64
CA ILE A 605 1.96 102.03 -47.43
C ILE A 605 2.65 101.88 -48.79
N HIS A 606 2.87 103.00 -49.49
CA HIS A 606 3.48 102.99 -50.81
C HIS A 606 4.91 102.42 -50.78
N ILE A 607 5.75 102.75 -49.79
CA ILE A 607 7.10 102.21 -49.67
C ILE A 607 7.08 100.68 -49.51
N MET A 608 6.07 100.12 -48.83
CA MET A 608 5.93 98.68 -48.64
C MET A 608 5.66 97.95 -49.97
N ASP A 609 4.83 98.54 -50.84
CA ASP A 609 4.53 98.00 -52.17
C ASP A 609 5.62 98.32 -53.19
N CYS A 610 6.26 99.48 -53.08
CA CYS A 610 7.25 99.96 -54.03
C CYS A 610 8.63 99.31 -53.81
N ILE A 611 8.96 98.78 -52.63
CA ILE A 611 10.25 98.11 -52.38
C ILE A 611 10.32 96.69 -52.97
N ASN A 612 9.18 96.02 -53.15
CA ASN A 612 9.10 94.79 -53.97
C ASN A 612 9.14 95.12 -55.47
#